data_AF-A0A935ARI6-F1
#
_entry.id   AF-A0A935ARI6-F1
#
_cell.length_a   1.000
_cell.length_b   1.000
_cell.length_c   1.000
_cell.angle_alpha   90.00
_cell.angle_beta   90.00
_cell.angle_gamma   90.00
#
_symmetry.space_group_name_H-M   'P 1'
#
loop_
_entity.id
_entity.type
_entity.pdbx_description
1 polymer ?
#
loop_
_entity_poly.entity_id
_entity_poly.type
_entity_poly.pdbx_seq_one_letter_code
_entity_poly.pdbx_strand_id
1 'polypeptide(L)'
;MQPPPVNYIRHIDAFLEIVNSVDTINYTHIALYVSLFRLWNLSFFVNPFSPTRDEIMSYAGIKSKESYYKIIRELNAFDLIRYYPSKSKFERSLYCLSSLEYLSDNIKISVWGISNHDPLPSKNQQTRLPIAQMDSITDLKTKAKLYNGRGSLILEKIIFLRDGVPSNEPDNKPPSSYDPLTDPKYASFLDNRNSSPSNNSYYANKQDKHPHRSGLRPSGVPTDPNADYSKRL
;
A
#
# COMPACT_ATOMS: atom_id res chain seq x y z
N MET A 1 22.99 -12.89 -17.69
CA MET A 1 21.58 -13.08 -18.14
C MET A 1 20.88 -11.74 -18.00
N GLN A 2 20.09 -11.35 -18.99
CA GLN A 2 19.13 -10.25 -18.79
C GLN A 2 18.06 -10.73 -17.80
N PRO A 3 17.56 -9.87 -16.90
CA PRO A 3 16.43 -10.24 -16.05
C PRO A 3 15.26 -10.71 -16.94
N PRO A 4 14.45 -11.68 -16.48
CA PRO A 4 13.28 -12.12 -17.22
C PRO A 4 12.39 -10.90 -17.55
N PRO A 5 11.66 -10.93 -18.69
CA PRO A 5 10.81 -9.82 -19.09
C PRO A 5 9.78 -9.53 -18.00
N VAL A 6 9.83 -8.32 -17.44
CA VAL A 6 8.91 -7.90 -16.37
C VAL A 6 7.53 -7.68 -16.96
N ASN A 7 6.54 -8.39 -16.45
CA ASN A 7 5.14 -8.11 -16.75
C ASN A 7 4.67 -6.98 -15.84
N TYR A 8 4.33 -5.83 -16.42
CA TYR A 8 3.94 -4.63 -15.67
C TYR A 8 2.78 -4.88 -14.71
N ILE A 9 1.72 -5.56 -15.17
CA ILE A 9 0.48 -5.79 -14.42
C ILE A 9 0.76 -6.79 -13.28
N ARG A 10 1.36 -7.93 -13.59
CA ARG A 10 1.66 -8.95 -12.58
C ARG A 10 2.61 -8.44 -11.49
N HIS A 11 3.55 -7.57 -11.87
CA HIS A 11 4.50 -6.98 -10.93
C HIS A 11 3.80 -6.02 -9.96
N ILE A 12 2.90 -5.15 -10.47
CA ILE A 12 2.17 -4.24 -9.59
C ILE A 12 1.17 -4.99 -8.69
N ASP A 13 0.50 -6.00 -9.22
CA ASP A 13 -0.40 -6.85 -8.42
C ASP A 13 0.38 -7.53 -7.29
N ALA A 14 1.55 -8.10 -7.60
CA ALA A 14 2.42 -8.73 -6.61
C ALA A 14 2.89 -7.73 -5.55
N PHE A 15 3.19 -6.49 -5.95
CA PHE A 15 3.52 -5.44 -5.00
C PHE A 15 2.34 -5.10 -4.09
N LEU A 16 1.12 -4.97 -4.62
CA LEU A 16 -0.07 -4.65 -3.83
C LEU A 16 -0.42 -5.77 -2.84
N GLU A 17 -0.15 -7.03 -3.18
CA GLU A 17 -0.32 -8.14 -2.23
C GLU A 17 0.75 -8.12 -1.12
N ILE A 18 1.98 -7.72 -1.44
CA ILE A 18 3.00 -7.46 -0.39
C ILE A 18 2.52 -6.34 0.53
N VAL A 19 1.92 -5.29 -0.01
CA VAL A 19 1.35 -4.19 0.81
C VAL A 19 0.22 -4.69 1.69
N ASN A 20 -0.67 -5.55 1.18
CA ASN A 20 -1.79 -6.10 1.92
C ASN A 20 -1.37 -7.06 3.04
N SER A 21 -0.31 -7.84 2.82
CA SER A 21 0.23 -8.80 3.79
C SER A 21 1.12 -8.16 4.87
N VAL A 22 1.58 -6.93 4.66
CA VAL A 22 2.59 -6.28 5.51
C VAL A 22 2.09 -4.94 6.06
N ASP A 23 1.86 -4.90 7.37
CA ASP A 23 1.43 -3.68 8.07
C ASP A 23 2.52 -2.57 8.14
N THR A 24 3.78 -2.90 7.88
CA THR A 24 4.88 -1.92 7.94
C THR A 24 4.92 -0.98 6.74
N ILE A 25 4.20 -1.29 5.65
CA ILE A 25 4.21 -0.50 4.42
C ILE A 25 3.11 0.57 4.47
N ASN A 26 3.50 1.79 4.82
CA ASN A 26 2.61 2.96 4.80
C ASN A 26 2.34 3.50 3.38
N TYR A 27 1.27 4.29 3.19
CA TYR A 27 0.87 4.90 1.92
C TYR A 27 1.99 5.70 1.22
N THR A 28 2.88 6.32 1.99
CA THR A 28 4.02 7.08 1.46
C THR A 28 5.02 6.18 0.73
N HIS A 29 5.20 4.95 1.22
CA HIS A 29 6.04 3.96 0.57
C HIS A 29 5.40 3.49 -0.74
N ILE A 30 4.08 3.25 -0.74
CA ILE A 30 3.31 2.88 -1.93
C ILE A 30 3.49 3.93 -3.02
N ALA A 31 3.24 5.21 -2.69
CA ALA A 31 3.38 6.31 -3.64
C ALA A 31 4.79 6.39 -4.23
N LEU A 32 5.82 6.27 -3.39
CA LEU A 32 7.21 6.33 -3.85
C LEU A 32 7.61 5.12 -4.69
N TYR A 33 7.19 3.92 -4.28
CA TYR A 33 7.47 2.68 -5.01
C TYR A 33 6.82 2.69 -6.40
N VAL A 34 5.53 3.05 -6.49
CA VAL A 34 4.81 3.16 -7.78
C VAL A 34 5.47 4.20 -8.70
N SER A 35 5.95 5.31 -8.14
CA SER A 35 6.68 6.33 -8.88
C SER A 35 8.00 5.80 -9.45
N LEU A 36 8.77 5.08 -8.64
CA LEU A 36 9.99 4.41 -9.09
C LEU A 36 9.69 3.32 -10.13
N PHE A 37 8.63 2.55 -9.94
CA PHE A 37 8.19 1.52 -10.88
C PHE A 37 7.81 2.10 -12.24
N ARG A 38 7.10 3.25 -12.25
CA ARG A 38 6.81 3.98 -13.48
C ARG A 38 8.09 4.42 -14.20
N LEU A 39 9.06 4.98 -13.47
CA LEU A 39 10.34 5.41 -14.03
C LEU A 39 11.19 4.22 -14.54
N TRP A 40 11.11 3.08 -13.86
CA TRP A 40 11.75 1.84 -14.28
C TRP A 40 11.11 1.28 -15.56
N ASN A 41 9.78 1.36 -15.69
CA ASN A 41 9.07 1.03 -16.92
C ASN A 41 9.47 1.94 -18.10
N LEU A 42 9.60 3.26 -17.87
CA LEU A 42 10.13 4.19 -18.88
C LEU A 42 11.58 3.87 -19.27
N SER A 43 12.32 3.18 -18.39
CA SER A 43 13.69 2.70 -18.62
C SER A 43 13.71 1.26 -19.17
N PHE A 44 12.59 0.76 -19.72
CA PHE A 44 12.44 -0.60 -20.26
C PHE A 44 12.80 -1.71 -19.26
N PHE A 45 12.56 -1.48 -17.97
CA PHE A 45 12.89 -2.40 -16.88
C PHE A 45 14.38 -2.77 -16.79
N VAL A 46 15.26 -1.90 -17.30
CA VAL A 46 16.70 -2.08 -17.20
C VAL A 46 17.19 -1.65 -15.82
N ASN A 47 17.88 -2.56 -15.14
CA ASN A 47 18.62 -2.25 -13.91
C ASN A 47 20.13 -2.14 -14.22
N PRO A 48 20.85 -1.21 -13.58
CA PRO A 48 20.35 -0.08 -12.80
C PRO A 48 19.78 1.02 -13.69
N PHE A 49 18.98 1.90 -13.11
CA PHE A 49 18.45 3.11 -13.75
C PHE A 49 18.74 4.35 -12.89
N SER A 50 18.70 5.55 -13.50
CA SER A 50 19.18 6.80 -12.87
C SER A 50 18.23 8.00 -13.03
N PRO A 51 16.98 7.89 -12.56
CA PRO A 51 16.03 9.00 -12.55
C PRO A 51 16.53 10.13 -11.65
N THR A 52 16.10 11.36 -11.94
CA THR A 52 16.40 12.48 -11.05
C THR A 52 15.52 12.42 -9.81
N ARG A 53 16.04 12.88 -8.67
CA ARG A 53 15.28 12.93 -7.42
C ARG A 53 13.99 13.72 -7.58
N ASP A 54 14.07 14.85 -8.26
CA ASP A 54 12.96 15.79 -8.38
C ASP A 54 11.82 15.19 -9.23
N GLU A 55 12.15 14.38 -10.26
CA GLU A 55 11.16 13.57 -10.99
C GLU A 55 10.47 12.55 -10.07
N ILE A 56 11.23 11.78 -9.29
CA ILE A 56 10.66 10.79 -8.36
C ILE A 56 9.74 11.47 -7.36
N MET A 57 10.19 12.56 -6.75
CA MET A 57 9.42 13.33 -5.76
C MET A 57 8.14 13.90 -6.37
N SER A 58 8.20 14.42 -7.61
CA SER A 58 7.04 14.94 -8.33
C SER A 58 5.99 13.86 -8.58
N TYR A 59 6.39 12.68 -9.05
CA TYR A 59 5.46 11.56 -9.25
C TYR A 59 4.87 11.04 -7.93
N ALA A 60 5.67 11.00 -6.87
CA ALA A 60 5.24 10.50 -5.56
C ALA A 60 4.42 11.52 -4.75
N GLY A 61 4.35 12.78 -5.18
CA GLY A 61 3.73 13.86 -4.44
C GLY A 61 4.47 14.25 -3.15
N ILE A 62 5.77 13.90 -3.03
CA ILE A 62 6.58 14.20 -1.85
C ILE A 62 7.24 15.56 -2.00
N LYS A 63 7.11 16.43 -0.99
CA LYS A 63 7.67 17.79 -1.01
C LYS A 63 8.96 17.95 -0.20
N SER A 64 9.14 17.17 0.86
CA SER A 64 10.33 17.23 1.73
C SER A 64 11.41 16.25 1.26
N LYS A 65 12.65 16.75 1.19
CA LYS A 65 13.83 15.94 0.86
C LYS A 65 14.13 14.93 1.98
N GLU A 66 13.93 15.34 3.23
CA GLU A 66 14.16 14.52 4.41
C GLU A 66 13.20 13.33 4.41
N SER A 67 11.91 13.58 4.16
CA SER A 67 10.90 12.52 4.00
C SER A 67 11.25 11.59 2.84
N TYR A 68 11.67 12.13 1.70
CA TYR A 68 12.12 11.32 0.55
C TYR A 68 13.24 10.34 0.95
N TYR A 69 14.32 10.83 1.56
CA TYR A 69 15.44 9.96 1.94
C TYR A 69 15.12 9.00 3.10
N LYS A 70 14.15 9.34 3.95
CA LYS A 70 13.63 8.40 4.95
C LYS A 70 12.94 7.22 4.25
N ILE A 71 11.96 7.51 3.38
CA ILE A 71 11.15 6.49 2.70
C ILE A 71 12.02 5.64 1.75
N ILE A 72 13.00 6.23 1.05
CA ILE A 72 13.96 5.47 0.24
C ILE A 72 14.76 4.47 1.08
N ARG A 73 15.19 4.86 2.29
CA ARG A 73 15.92 3.95 3.18
C ARG A 73 15.03 2.82 3.69
N GLU A 74 13.78 3.13 4.01
CA GLU A 74 12.77 2.15 4.44
C GLU A 74 12.46 1.15 3.30
N LEU A 75 12.21 1.63 2.08
CA LEU A 75 12.03 0.76 0.89
C LEU A 75 13.26 -0.11 0.59
N ASN A 76 14.47 0.43 0.82
CA ASN A 76 15.70 -0.35 0.69
C ASN A 76 15.81 -1.44 1.77
N ALA A 77 15.38 -1.15 3.00
CA ALA A 77 15.33 -2.12 4.09
C ALA A 77 14.29 -3.23 3.84
N PHE A 78 13.20 -2.93 3.13
CA PHE A 78 12.21 -3.92 2.68
C PHE A 78 12.67 -4.79 1.52
N ASP A 79 13.92 -4.63 1.04
CA ASP A 79 14.46 -5.36 -0.11
C ASP A 79 13.64 -5.19 -1.40
N LEU A 80 12.80 -4.15 -1.48
CA LEU A 80 12.01 -3.80 -2.67
C LEU A 80 12.82 -3.00 -3.70
N ILE A 81 13.81 -2.24 -3.23
CA ILE A 81 14.72 -1.46 -4.06
C ILE A 81 16.14 -1.54 -3.50
N ARG A 82 17.14 -1.26 -4.33
CA ARG A 82 18.49 -0.87 -3.90
C ARG A 82 18.77 0.55 -4.34
N TYR A 83 19.24 1.36 -3.40
CA TYR A 83 19.58 2.77 -3.63
C TYR A 83 21.07 3.01 -3.45
N TYR A 84 21.69 3.61 -4.47
CA TYR A 84 23.11 3.95 -4.51
C TYR A 84 23.27 5.46 -4.69
N PRO A 85 23.51 6.22 -3.61
CA PRO A 85 23.64 7.67 -3.70
C PRO A 85 24.93 8.07 -4.40
N SER A 86 24.82 9.04 -5.30
CA SER A 86 26.01 9.69 -5.86
C SER A 86 26.63 10.67 -4.86
N LYS A 87 27.96 10.65 -4.77
CA LYS A 87 28.75 11.66 -4.02
C LYS A 87 29.15 12.85 -4.89
N SER A 88 29.03 12.74 -6.22
CA SER A 88 29.48 13.75 -7.18
C SER A 88 28.30 14.51 -7.78
N LYS A 89 28.41 15.83 -7.85
CA LYS A 89 27.41 16.71 -8.50
C LYS A 89 27.18 16.40 -9.99
N PHE A 90 28.13 15.72 -10.62
CA PHE A 90 28.07 15.35 -12.04
C PHE A 90 27.56 13.94 -12.28
N GLU A 91 27.28 13.19 -11.22
CA GLU A 91 26.82 11.81 -11.30
C GLU A 91 25.46 11.69 -10.65
N ARG A 92 24.58 10.91 -11.29
CA ARG A 92 23.25 10.63 -10.78
C ARG A 92 23.29 9.44 -9.83
N SER A 93 22.41 9.46 -8.83
CA SER A 93 22.19 8.27 -8.01
C SER A 93 21.63 7.13 -8.86
N LEU A 94 22.01 5.90 -8.51
CA LEU A 94 21.54 4.70 -9.19
C LEU A 94 20.51 3.98 -8.31
N TYR A 95 19.55 3.36 -8.98
CA TYR A 95 18.51 2.55 -8.36
C TYR A 95 18.47 1.21 -9.08
N CYS A 96 18.24 0.15 -8.31
CA CYS A 96 17.80 -1.14 -8.83
C CYS A 96 16.45 -1.46 -8.22
N LEU A 97 15.48 -1.87 -9.02
CA LEU A 97 14.22 -2.41 -8.53
C LEU A 97 14.33 -3.93 -8.39
N SER A 98 13.76 -4.48 -7.32
CA SER A 98 13.61 -5.92 -7.16
C SER A 98 12.51 -6.43 -8.09
N SER A 99 12.73 -7.58 -8.73
CA SER A 99 11.72 -8.22 -9.58
C SER A 99 10.73 -8.99 -8.73
N LEU A 100 9.43 -8.79 -8.95
CA LEU A 100 8.36 -9.46 -8.22
C LEU A 100 7.66 -10.46 -9.14
N GLU A 101 7.58 -11.71 -8.73
CA GLU A 101 6.95 -12.79 -9.51
C GLU A 101 5.98 -13.57 -8.62
N TYR A 102 4.73 -13.74 -9.06
CA TYR A 102 3.82 -14.71 -8.46
C TYR A 102 4.23 -16.14 -8.85
N LEU A 103 4.43 -16.97 -7.82
CA LEU A 103 4.70 -18.39 -7.93
C LEU A 103 3.64 -19.14 -7.12
N SER A 104 2.58 -19.59 -7.80
CA SER A 104 1.36 -20.17 -7.22
C SER A 104 0.84 -19.34 -6.04
N ASP A 105 1.20 -19.73 -4.81
CA ASP A 105 0.72 -19.17 -3.54
C ASP A 105 1.80 -18.36 -2.80
N ASN A 106 2.91 -18.08 -3.49
CA ASN A 106 4.03 -17.32 -2.94
C ASN A 106 4.45 -16.19 -3.88
N ILE A 107 4.95 -15.12 -3.29
CA ILE A 107 5.55 -14.01 -4.04
C ILE A 107 7.06 -14.14 -3.95
N LYS A 108 7.70 -14.33 -5.09
CA LYS A 108 9.15 -14.37 -5.23
C LYS A 108 9.66 -12.95 -5.48
N ILE A 109 10.54 -12.47 -4.58
CA ILE A 109 11.23 -11.19 -4.67
C ILE A 109 12.68 -11.46 -5.03
N SER A 110 13.09 -11.07 -6.24
CA SER A 110 14.48 -11.18 -6.69
C SER A 110 15.18 -9.83 -6.52
N VAL A 111 16.07 -9.73 -5.54
CA VAL A 111 16.72 -8.49 -5.15
C VAL A 111 17.97 -8.28 -5.98
N TRP A 112 17.98 -7.22 -6.79
CA TRP A 112 19.10 -6.89 -7.68
C TRP A 112 19.95 -5.78 -7.09
N GLY A 113 21.27 -5.90 -7.19
CA GLY A 113 22.23 -4.93 -6.67
C GLY A 113 23.45 -4.74 -7.57
N ILE A 114 24.34 -3.82 -7.19
CA ILE A 114 25.59 -3.51 -7.88
C ILE A 114 26.77 -3.90 -6.98
N SER A 115 27.68 -4.74 -7.48
CA SER A 115 28.76 -5.33 -6.66
C SER A 115 29.84 -4.37 -6.15
N ASN A 116 29.95 -3.15 -6.70
CA ASN A 116 31.09 -2.26 -6.44
C ASN A 116 30.72 -1.03 -5.60
N HIS A 117 29.47 -0.92 -5.14
CA HIS A 117 29.06 0.19 -4.31
C HIS A 117 28.90 -0.32 -2.89
N ASP A 118 29.66 0.25 -1.95
CA ASP A 118 29.50 -0.05 -0.54
C ASP A 118 28.02 0.14 -0.15
N PRO A 119 27.36 -0.87 0.43
CA PRO A 119 26.01 -0.70 0.95
C PRO A 119 26.05 0.40 2.02
N LEU A 120 25.03 1.26 2.03
CA LEU A 120 24.90 2.28 3.08
C LEU A 120 25.01 1.60 4.45
N PRO A 121 25.71 2.21 5.44
CA PRO A 121 25.72 1.66 6.79
C PRO A 121 24.29 1.75 7.33
N SER A 122 23.62 0.59 7.38
CA SER A 122 22.32 0.40 8.02
C SER A 122 22.47 0.65 9.52
N LYS A 123 22.52 1.91 9.93
CA LYS A 123 22.33 2.28 11.34
C LYS A 123 20.84 2.22 11.64
N ASN A 124 20.51 1.28 12.52
CA ASN A 124 19.26 1.03 13.25
C ASN A 124 18.39 -0.12 12.71
N GLN A 125 18.26 -1.09 13.61
CA GLN A 125 17.45 -2.29 13.56
C GLN A 125 15.96 -1.94 13.71
N GLN A 126 15.10 -2.89 13.29
CA GLN A 126 13.63 -2.94 13.47
C GLN A 126 12.78 -2.31 12.36
N THR A 127 12.81 -2.93 11.18
CA THR A 127 11.62 -3.14 10.31
C THR A 127 11.96 -4.22 9.27
N ARG A 128 12.45 -5.37 9.74
CA ARG A 128 12.57 -6.55 8.87
C ARG A 128 11.17 -7.16 8.84
N LEU A 129 10.61 -7.30 7.65
CA LEU A 129 9.35 -8.03 7.45
C LEU A 129 9.43 -9.38 8.21
N PRO A 130 8.39 -9.80 8.96
CA PRO A 130 8.37 -11.11 9.61
C PRO A 130 8.22 -12.18 8.52
N ILE A 131 9.30 -12.44 7.80
CA ILE A 131 9.41 -13.43 6.75
C ILE A 131 10.18 -14.60 7.34
N ALA A 132 9.62 -15.81 7.18
CA ALA A 132 10.32 -17.05 7.43
C ALA A 132 11.65 -17.03 6.65
N GLN A 133 12.74 -16.77 7.35
CA GLN A 133 14.09 -16.79 6.79
C GLN A 133 14.42 -18.24 6.48
N MET A 134 14.24 -18.62 5.22
CA MET A 134 14.86 -19.81 4.70
C MET A 134 16.11 -19.36 3.94
N ASP A 135 17.25 -19.44 4.63
CA ASP A 135 18.58 -19.20 4.09
C ASP A 135 18.87 -20.22 2.97
N SER A 136 18.41 -19.94 1.76
CA SER A 136 18.87 -20.62 0.54
C SER A 136 19.77 -19.66 -0.23
N ILE A 137 20.99 -19.53 0.27
CA ILE A 137 22.12 -18.93 -0.44
C ILE A 137 22.32 -19.75 -1.72
N THR A 138 21.81 -19.25 -2.84
CA THR A 138 22.27 -19.66 -4.16
C THR A 138 23.05 -18.49 -4.74
N ASP A 139 24.34 -18.48 -4.41
CA ASP A 139 25.37 -17.61 -4.99
C ASP A 139 25.50 -17.91 -6.50
N LEU A 140 24.56 -17.44 -7.31
CA LEU A 140 24.68 -17.46 -8.76
C LEU A 140 25.28 -16.14 -9.22
N LYS A 141 26.62 -16.01 -9.05
CA LYS A 141 27.43 -14.88 -9.52
C LYS A 141 27.20 -14.64 -11.01
N THR A 142 26.26 -13.75 -11.34
CA THR A 142 26.02 -13.33 -12.71
C THR A 142 26.75 -12.01 -12.93
N LYS A 143 27.83 -12.03 -13.74
CA LYS A 143 28.60 -10.83 -14.07
C LYS A 143 28.04 -10.16 -15.33
N ALA A 144 27.22 -9.13 -15.17
CA ALA A 144 26.92 -8.18 -16.25
C ALA A 144 27.74 -6.90 -16.02
N LYS A 145 28.76 -6.63 -16.84
CA LYS A 145 29.57 -5.41 -16.74
C LYS A 145 28.70 -4.19 -17.08
N LEU A 146 28.54 -3.26 -16.12
CA LEU A 146 27.85 -2.00 -16.39
C LEU A 146 28.75 -1.07 -17.22
N TYR A 147 28.15 -0.35 -18.17
CA TYR A 147 28.81 0.74 -18.88
C TYR A 147 29.24 1.78 -17.84
N ASN A 148 30.46 2.32 -17.95
CA ASN A 148 31.15 3.23 -17.01
C ASN A 148 32.10 2.56 -15.99
N GLY A 149 32.31 1.24 -16.03
CA GLY A 149 33.34 0.57 -15.21
C GLY A 149 33.03 0.50 -13.71
N ARG A 150 31.80 0.85 -13.30
CA ARG A 150 31.33 0.79 -11.92
C ARG A 150 30.39 -0.38 -11.70
N GLY A 151 30.97 -1.53 -11.40
CA GLY A 151 30.24 -2.69 -10.89
C GLY A 151 29.61 -3.60 -11.93
N SER A 152 29.28 -4.81 -11.47
CA SER A 152 28.40 -5.70 -12.21
C SER A 152 27.04 -5.77 -11.53
N LEU A 153 25.97 -5.83 -12.31
CA LEU A 153 24.63 -6.13 -11.79
C LEU A 153 24.66 -7.57 -11.26
N ILE A 154 24.33 -7.77 -10.00
CA ILE A 154 24.28 -9.06 -9.32
C ILE A 154 22.88 -9.30 -8.78
N LEU A 155 22.47 -10.57 -8.76
CA LEU A 155 21.35 -11.00 -7.94
C LEU A 155 21.89 -11.17 -6.52
N GLU A 156 21.42 -10.34 -5.59
CA GLU A 156 21.92 -10.34 -4.21
C GLU A 156 21.27 -11.45 -3.39
N LYS A 157 19.94 -11.60 -3.51
CA LYS A 157 19.17 -12.62 -2.81
C LYS A 157 17.79 -12.80 -3.44
N ILE A 158 17.17 -13.93 -3.14
CA ILE A 158 15.78 -14.21 -3.47
C ILE A 158 15.02 -14.41 -2.14
N ILE A 159 13.85 -13.80 -2.03
CA ILE A 159 12.97 -13.89 -0.86
C ILE A 159 11.63 -14.43 -1.32
N PHE A 160 11.00 -15.29 -0.53
CA PHE A 160 9.66 -15.80 -0.79
C PHE A 160 8.71 -15.30 0.30
N LEU A 161 7.65 -14.59 -0.08
CA LEU A 161 6.55 -14.22 0.79
C LEU A 161 5.44 -15.28 0.64
N ARG A 162 5.08 -15.95 1.73
CA ARG A 162 3.92 -16.84 1.77
C ARG A 162 2.66 -16.00 1.87
N ASP A 163 1.71 -16.28 1.00
CA ASP A 163 0.37 -15.73 1.17
C ASP A 163 -0.20 -16.25 2.50
N GLY A 164 -0.79 -15.36 3.29
CA GLY A 164 -1.24 -15.62 4.66
C GLY A 164 -2.49 -16.48 4.74
N VAL A 165 -2.88 -17.18 3.67
CA VAL A 165 -4.03 -18.07 3.66
C VAL A 165 -3.57 -19.47 4.09
N PRO A 166 -3.87 -19.91 5.33
CA PRO A 166 -3.70 -21.31 5.67
C PRO A 166 -4.70 -22.13 4.83
N SER A 167 -4.20 -22.85 3.83
CA SER A 167 -4.92 -23.95 3.21
C SER A 167 -5.04 -25.10 4.21
N ASN A 168 -5.95 -24.96 5.16
CA ASN A 168 -6.36 -26.03 6.07
C ASN A 168 -7.87 -26.24 5.92
N GLU A 169 -8.28 -27.03 4.93
CA GLU A 169 -9.28 -28.09 5.04
C GLU A 169 -9.41 -28.83 3.69
N PRO A 170 -9.45 -30.18 3.67
CA PRO A 170 -9.74 -30.91 2.44
C PRO A 170 -11.21 -30.65 2.06
N ASP A 171 -11.43 -29.94 0.94
CA ASP A 171 -12.74 -29.68 0.36
C ASP A 171 -13.44 -30.98 -0.09
N ASN A 172 -14.04 -31.67 0.88
CA ASN A 172 -15.14 -32.62 0.67
C ASN A 172 -16.48 -31.90 0.90
N LYS A 173 -16.61 -30.65 0.44
CA LYS A 173 -17.91 -29.96 0.40
C LYS A 173 -18.44 -30.04 -1.03
N PRO A 174 -19.62 -30.65 -1.27
CA PRO A 174 -20.19 -30.69 -2.60
C PRO A 174 -20.38 -29.25 -3.12
N PRO A 175 -20.25 -29.02 -4.44
CA PRO A 175 -20.31 -27.68 -5.01
C PRO A 175 -21.61 -27.02 -4.56
N SER A 176 -21.49 -25.93 -3.78
CA SER A 176 -22.65 -25.16 -3.39
C SER A 176 -23.27 -24.62 -4.66
N SER A 177 -24.43 -25.16 -5.04
CA SER A 177 -25.26 -24.63 -6.11
C SER A 177 -25.54 -23.17 -5.77
N TYR A 178 -24.85 -22.27 -6.46
CA TYR A 178 -25.07 -20.84 -6.32
C TYR A 178 -26.48 -20.54 -6.84
N ASP A 179 -27.38 -20.20 -5.92
CA ASP A 179 -28.72 -19.74 -6.24
C ASP A 179 -28.83 -18.25 -5.87
N PRO A 180 -28.86 -17.36 -6.88
CA PRO A 180 -28.83 -15.91 -6.66
C PRO A 180 -30.05 -15.36 -5.91
N LEU A 181 -31.11 -16.17 -5.73
CA LEU A 181 -32.33 -15.77 -5.01
C LEU A 181 -32.38 -16.23 -3.55
N THR A 182 -31.49 -17.12 -3.12
CA THR A 182 -31.57 -17.75 -1.79
C THR A 182 -30.27 -17.67 -0.97
N ASP A 183 -29.19 -17.11 -1.52
CA ASP A 183 -27.91 -16.99 -0.82
C ASP A 183 -27.99 -16.00 0.36
N PRO A 184 -27.83 -16.47 1.62
CA PRO A 184 -27.90 -15.62 2.80
C PRO A 184 -26.80 -14.54 2.86
N LYS A 185 -25.71 -14.70 2.08
CA LYS A 185 -24.63 -13.70 1.98
C LYS A 185 -25.08 -12.43 1.24
N TYR A 186 -26.04 -12.58 0.32
CA TYR A 186 -26.61 -11.50 -0.49
C TYR A 186 -28.09 -11.26 -0.24
N ALA A 187 -28.70 -12.02 0.67
CA ALA A 187 -30.02 -11.72 1.19
C ALA A 187 -29.99 -10.28 1.73
N SER A 188 -30.55 -9.36 0.95
CA SER A 188 -30.84 -8.03 1.46
C SER A 188 -31.77 -8.24 2.63
N PHE A 189 -31.34 -7.85 3.84
CA PHE A 189 -32.20 -7.73 5.02
C PHE A 189 -33.19 -6.57 4.81
N LEU A 190 -33.95 -6.60 3.72
CA LEU A 190 -35.06 -5.72 3.46
C LEU A 190 -36.30 -6.40 4.05
N ASP A 191 -36.77 -5.76 5.11
CA ASP A 191 -38.10 -5.87 5.69
C ASP A 191 -38.51 -7.20 6.33
N ASN A 192 -38.04 -7.39 7.56
CA ASN A 192 -38.89 -8.00 8.61
C ASN A 192 -38.78 -7.28 9.96
N ARG A 193 -38.40 -6.00 9.98
CA ARG A 193 -38.43 -5.16 11.19
C ARG A 193 -39.79 -4.51 11.48
N ASN A 194 -40.84 -4.85 10.73
CA ASN A 194 -42.19 -4.37 11.00
C ASN A 194 -43.11 -5.46 11.57
N SER A 195 -42.73 -6.01 12.73
CA SER A 195 -43.70 -6.51 13.70
C SER A 195 -43.01 -6.77 15.05
N SER A 196 -42.63 -5.69 15.75
CA SER A 196 -42.56 -5.76 17.20
C SER A 196 -43.99 -5.96 17.74
N PRO A 197 -44.25 -6.93 18.63
CA PRO A 197 -45.59 -7.26 19.13
C PRO A 197 -46.14 -6.24 20.15
N SER A 198 -45.56 -5.04 20.25
CA SER A 198 -45.87 -4.07 21.32
C SER A 198 -46.82 -2.94 20.92
N ASN A 199 -47.32 -2.88 19.68
CA ASN A 199 -48.29 -1.85 19.28
C ASN A 199 -49.70 -2.42 19.17
N ASN A 200 -50.25 -2.82 20.31
CA ASN A 200 -51.69 -2.97 20.49
C ASN A 200 -52.19 -1.79 21.34
N SER A 201 -52.19 -0.58 20.76
CA SER A 201 -52.96 0.52 21.33
C SER A 201 -53.76 1.22 20.24
N TYR A 202 -55.06 1.09 20.40
CA TYR A 202 -56.16 1.62 19.60
C TYR A 202 -56.25 3.16 19.73
N TYR A 203 -55.26 3.90 19.26
CA TYR A 203 -55.35 5.36 19.15
C TYR A 203 -54.87 5.84 17.79
N ALA A 204 -55.76 5.69 16.82
CA ALA A 204 -55.68 6.36 15.54
C ALA A 204 -55.83 7.89 15.73
N ASN A 205 -54.89 8.64 15.15
CA ASN A 205 -55.09 9.93 14.49
C ASN A 205 -56.01 10.96 15.15
N LYS A 206 -55.43 11.80 16.02
CA LYS A 206 -55.78 13.23 16.08
C LYS A 206 -54.50 14.06 16.13
N GLN A 207 -54.09 14.60 14.99
CA GLN A 207 -53.13 15.70 14.93
C GLN A 207 -53.92 17.00 14.79
N ASP A 208 -54.11 17.70 15.91
CA ASP A 208 -54.60 19.07 15.90
C ASP A 208 -53.47 20.00 15.42
N LYS A 209 -53.70 20.67 14.29
CA LYS A 209 -52.77 21.64 13.70
C LYS A 209 -52.83 22.95 14.47
N HIS A 210 -51.76 23.29 15.19
CA HIS A 210 -51.46 24.68 15.56
C HIS A 210 -50.14 25.13 14.91
N PRO A 211 -50.11 26.28 14.21
CA PRO A 211 -48.90 26.76 13.58
C PRO A 211 -48.12 27.61 14.59
N HIS A 212 -47.04 27.07 15.16
CA HIS A 212 -46.04 27.91 15.83
C HIS A 212 -44.82 28.11 14.93
N ARG A 213 -44.79 29.31 14.37
CA ARG A 213 -43.64 29.99 13.80
C ARG A 213 -42.58 30.13 14.90
N SER A 214 -41.47 29.40 14.81
CA SER A 214 -40.31 29.67 15.67
C SER A 214 -39.02 29.41 14.92
N GLY A 215 -38.22 30.48 14.79
CA GLY A 215 -36.92 30.48 14.15
C GLY A 215 -35.89 29.63 14.89
N LEU A 216 -34.84 29.31 14.14
CA LEU A 216 -33.62 28.61 14.55
C LEU A 216 -33.06 29.19 15.86
N ARG A 217 -33.21 28.49 16.99
CA ARG A 217 -32.33 28.62 18.16
C ARG A 217 -32.22 27.27 18.90
N PRO A 218 -31.03 26.88 19.36
CA PRO A 218 -30.86 25.68 20.17
C PRO A 218 -31.33 25.91 21.62
N SER A 219 -31.85 24.86 22.24
CA SER A 219 -32.30 24.85 23.63
C SER A 219 -31.13 24.96 24.61
N GLY A 220 -31.22 25.83 25.63
CA GLY A 220 -30.35 25.77 26.81
C GLY A 220 -29.78 27.08 27.37
N VAL A 221 -30.12 28.26 26.83
CA VAL A 221 -29.61 29.54 27.36
C VAL A 221 -30.70 30.24 28.20
N PRO A 222 -30.48 30.49 29.51
CA PRO A 222 -31.41 31.28 30.33
C PRO A 222 -31.54 32.70 29.78
N THR A 223 -32.78 33.20 29.69
CA THR A 223 -33.06 34.57 29.25
C THR A 223 -33.14 35.50 30.45
N ASP A 224 -32.38 36.59 30.43
CA ASP A 224 -32.52 37.67 31.41
C ASP A 224 -33.74 38.52 31.02
N PRO A 225 -34.78 38.62 31.86
CA PRO A 225 -36.01 39.34 31.54
C PRO A 225 -35.84 40.85 31.36
N ASN A 226 -34.69 41.43 31.73
CA ASN A 226 -34.45 42.88 31.64
C ASN A 226 -33.44 43.28 30.56
N ALA A 227 -33.00 42.37 29.69
CA ALA A 227 -32.02 42.69 28.66
C ALA A 227 -32.67 43.43 27.46
N ASP A 228 -32.34 44.71 27.30
CA ASP A 228 -32.73 45.52 26.14
C ASP A 228 -31.78 45.26 24.96
N TYR A 229 -32.20 44.37 24.07
CA TYR A 229 -31.45 43.99 22.85
C TYR A 229 -31.63 44.96 21.67
N SER A 230 -32.19 46.15 21.89
CA SER A 230 -32.48 47.12 20.83
C SER A 230 -31.26 47.90 20.31
N LYS A 231 -30.10 47.81 20.96
CA LYS A 231 -28.84 48.42 20.47
C LYS A 231 -28.04 47.44 19.61
N ARG A 232 -27.88 47.75 18.32
CA ARG A 232 -26.90 47.10 17.46
C ARG A 232 -25.52 47.71 17.70
N LEU A 233 -24.52 46.86 17.94
CA LEU A 233 -23.10 47.21 17.85
C LEU A 233 -22.69 47.38 16.37
#